data_AF-A0A934XZM2-F1
#
_entry.id   AF-A0A934XZM2-F1
#
_cell.length_a   1.000
_cell.length_b   1.000
_cell.length_c   1.000
_cell.angle_alpha   90.00
_cell.angle_beta   90.00
_cell.angle_gamma   90.00
#
_symmetry.space_group_name_H-M   'P 1'
#
loop_
_entity.id
_entity.type
_entity.pdbx_description
1 polymer ?
#
loop_
_entity_poly.entity_id
_entity_poly.type
_entity_poly.pdbx_seq_one_letter_code
_entity_poly.pdbx_strand_id
1 'polypeptide(L)'
;MTANAQEQRRFVELFGHVPWFATLPEQARVLLAAGCDWRRVAGGEALFFEGEASDAVYLLVNGSLAAFQNDGHGGSQLVGHIMAGESVGELGVLISRPRSATVRALRDSELVRLPATHLDVLAETFPQALLGLARLALRRHGELQAHGAAPRTLALLPQSAGVDIDLFADRLAEDLSRFGSVRTLRVSDAGQAAGQYHAIEAASKFVLYVADGNDDAWRQQCRRQADALLFIVRASDVPSSSAAWPDAVDEAVPRRQYLIVQHLSKPRFGAGRRWHTLCPRASIHHVRDARDNARVARLIGGQSLALVLSGGGARGFAHIGVVKALREADLEIDSVGGTSIGAIIGAGVAAEWSIEEMTERFRHAFYDTNPLSDYTLPLVSIVSGRKVSRLLRETYGERDIEDLPLPFFCVSANLTRGDAYVHRDGTLWQALRASIAIPGLLPPVFRGGQVLVDGGVVNNLPVDLMRASTVAK
;
A
#
# COMPACT_ATOMS: atom_id res chain seq x y z
N MET A 1 -45.08 9.84 10.56
CA MET A 1 -44.35 9.62 9.29
C MET A 1 -44.05 8.13 9.20
N THR A 2 -44.33 7.49 8.07
CA THR A 2 -44.07 6.05 7.87
C THR A 2 -42.57 5.81 7.71
N ALA A 3 -42.07 4.65 8.16
CA ALA A 3 -40.65 4.28 8.05
C ALA A 3 -40.10 4.43 6.61
N ASN A 4 -40.92 4.09 5.61
CA ASN A 4 -40.60 4.21 4.18
C ASN A 4 -40.33 5.66 3.72
N ALA A 5 -41.11 6.64 4.22
CA ALA A 5 -40.89 8.05 3.88
C ALA A 5 -39.60 8.63 4.49
N GLN A 6 -39.16 8.08 5.63
CA GLN A 6 -37.91 8.48 6.29
C GLN A 6 -36.69 7.87 5.58
N GLU A 7 -36.79 6.62 5.10
CA GLU A 7 -35.75 5.99 4.27
C GLU A 7 -35.59 6.65 2.91
N GLN A 8 -36.70 6.99 2.24
CA GLN A 8 -36.63 7.72 0.96
C GLN A 8 -35.94 9.08 1.11
N ARG A 9 -36.22 9.82 2.17
CA ARG A 9 -35.49 11.07 2.45
C ARG A 9 -34.00 10.83 2.65
N ARG A 10 -33.63 9.76 3.35
CA ARG A 10 -32.23 9.40 3.58
C ARG A 10 -31.50 9.08 2.27
N PHE A 11 -32.16 8.40 1.32
CA PHE A 11 -31.58 8.19 -0.02
C PHE A 11 -31.41 9.49 -0.80
N VAL A 12 -32.41 10.38 -0.81
CA VAL A 12 -32.32 11.67 -1.49
C VAL A 12 -31.19 12.54 -0.91
N GLU A 13 -31.01 12.50 0.41
CA GLU A 13 -29.93 13.20 1.09
C GLU A 13 -28.55 12.61 0.75
N LEU A 14 -28.41 11.28 0.76
CA LEU A 14 -27.19 10.58 0.32
C LEU A 14 -26.82 10.95 -1.11
N PHE A 15 -27.80 10.97 -2.01
CA PHE A 15 -27.64 11.43 -3.38
C PHE A 15 -27.16 12.88 -3.47
N GLY A 16 -27.53 13.75 -2.54
CA GLY A 16 -26.99 15.11 -2.48
C GLY A 16 -25.49 15.21 -2.16
N HIS A 17 -24.90 14.19 -1.53
CA HIS A 17 -23.50 14.20 -1.09
C HIS A 17 -22.55 13.47 -2.04
N VAL A 18 -23.11 12.69 -2.97
CA VAL A 18 -22.32 11.98 -3.97
C VAL A 18 -22.11 12.91 -5.15
N PRO A 19 -20.86 13.18 -5.57
CA PRO A 19 -20.54 14.21 -6.57
C PRO A 19 -21.38 14.16 -7.85
N TRP A 20 -21.79 12.98 -8.29
CA TRP A 20 -22.62 12.82 -9.47
C TRP A 20 -24.11 13.03 -9.19
N PHE A 21 -24.67 12.35 -8.18
CA PHE A 21 -26.10 12.45 -7.83
C PHE A 21 -26.45 13.88 -7.39
N ALA A 22 -25.49 14.61 -6.82
CA ALA A 22 -25.64 16.00 -6.39
C ALA A 22 -25.96 16.94 -7.57
N THR A 23 -25.51 16.59 -8.79
CA THR A 23 -25.79 17.37 -10.01
C THR A 23 -27.20 17.15 -10.56
N LEU A 24 -27.92 16.14 -10.07
CA LEU A 24 -29.27 15.84 -10.51
C LEU A 24 -30.29 16.82 -9.93
N PRO A 25 -31.29 17.24 -10.72
CA PRO A 25 -32.47 17.91 -10.19
C PRO A 25 -33.06 17.13 -9.01
N GLU A 26 -33.59 17.82 -8.02
CA GLU A 26 -34.19 17.18 -6.84
C GLU A 26 -35.27 16.16 -7.22
N GLN A 27 -36.08 16.48 -8.23
CA GLN A 27 -37.10 15.58 -8.79
C GLN A 27 -36.51 14.27 -9.33
N ALA A 28 -35.35 14.34 -9.99
CA ALA A 28 -34.63 13.17 -10.47
C ALA A 28 -34.08 12.33 -9.30
N ARG A 29 -33.56 12.97 -8.25
CA ARG A 29 -33.09 12.27 -7.03
C ARG A 29 -34.23 11.56 -6.31
N VAL A 30 -35.39 12.19 -6.20
CA VAL A 30 -36.60 11.60 -5.61
C VAL A 30 -37.05 10.38 -6.42
N LEU A 31 -37.05 10.49 -7.76
CA LEU A 31 -37.42 9.39 -8.65
C LEU A 31 -36.48 8.19 -8.50
N LEU A 32 -35.17 8.42 -8.41
CA LEU A 32 -34.20 7.35 -8.17
C LEU A 32 -34.36 6.74 -6.78
N ALA A 33 -34.61 7.56 -5.75
CA ALA A 33 -34.74 7.10 -4.36
C ALA A 33 -35.95 6.17 -4.14
N ALA A 34 -36.99 6.27 -4.96
CA ALA A 34 -38.21 5.48 -4.83
C ALA A 34 -37.99 3.96 -5.08
N GLY A 35 -36.96 3.59 -5.85
CA GLY A 35 -36.64 2.21 -6.20
C GLY A 35 -35.40 1.63 -5.50
N CYS A 36 -34.80 2.40 -4.61
CA CYS A 36 -33.56 2.01 -3.95
C CYS A 36 -33.79 1.06 -2.79
N ASP A 37 -32.87 0.11 -2.64
CA ASP A 37 -32.80 -0.79 -1.50
C ASP A 37 -31.41 -0.79 -0.86
N TRP A 38 -31.34 -1.08 0.44
CA TRP A 38 -30.08 -1.23 1.15
C TRP A 38 -29.51 -2.63 0.93
N ARG A 39 -28.24 -2.69 0.54
CA ARG A 39 -27.48 -3.93 0.41
C ARG A 39 -26.33 -3.93 1.41
N ARG A 40 -26.24 -4.97 2.22
CA ARG A 40 -25.11 -5.25 3.10
C ARG A 40 -24.27 -6.36 2.52
N VAL A 41 -22.96 -6.19 2.53
CA VAL A 41 -21.99 -7.17 2.03
C VAL A 41 -20.92 -7.33 3.09
N ALA A 42 -20.70 -8.55 3.56
CA ALA A 42 -19.68 -8.83 4.57
C ALA A 42 -18.27 -8.72 3.96
N GLY A 43 -17.26 -8.37 4.77
CA GLY A 43 -15.88 -8.40 4.31
C GLY A 43 -15.49 -9.77 3.71
N GLY A 44 -14.94 -9.77 2.50
CA GLY A 44 -14.59 -10.95 1.71
C GLY A 44 -15.66 -11.44 0.73
N GLU A 45 -16.92 -11.06 0.95
CA GLU A 45 -18.05 -11.44 0.10
C GLU A 45 -18.00 -10.68 -1.25
N ALA A 46 -18.41 -11.37 -2.32
CA ALA A 46 -18.56 -10.74 -3.63
C ALA A 46 -19.90 -10.00 -3.72
N LEU A 47 -19.84 -8.74 -4.17
CA LEU A 47 -21.04 -7.98 -4.53
C LEU A 47 -21.64 -8.51 -5.83
N PHE A 48 -20.78 -8.79 -6.81
CA PHE A 48 -21.10 -9.45 -8.08
C PHE A 48 -19.81 -9.99 -8.74
N PHE A 49 -19.96 -10.88 -9.71
CA PHE A 49 -18.86 -11.51 -10.44
C PHE A 49 -18.72 -10.96 -11.86
N GLU A 50 -17.50 -10.99 -12.38
CA GLU A 50 -17.23 -10.69 -13.79
C GLU A 50 -18.06 -11.59 -14.71
N GLY A 51 -18.65 -11.02 -15.76
CA GLY A 51 -19.50 -11.73 -16.72
C GLY A 51 -20.96 -11.89 -16.29
N GLU A 52 -21.35 -11.54 -15.06
CA GLU A 52 -22.76 -11.52 -14.66
C GLU A 52 -23.55 -10.40 -15.37
N ALA A 53 -24.87 -10.51 -15.38
CA ALA A 53 -25.74 -9.48 -15.95
C ALA A 53 -25.62 -8.16 -15.15
N SER A 54 -25.63 -7.03 -15.86
CA SER A 54 -25.63 -5.70 -15.25
C SER A 54 -27.06 -5.23 -14.97
N ASP A 55 -27.57 -5.57 -13.79
CA ASP A 55 -28.96 -5.35 -13.36
C ASP A 55 -29.15 -4.10 -12.47
N ALA A 56 -28.06 -3.57 -11.92
CA ALA A 56 -28.09 -2.46 -10.98
C ALA A 56 -26.74 -1.72 -10.90
N VAL A 57 -26.81 -0.48 -10.43
CA VAL A 57 -25.66 0.33 -9.99
C VAL A 57 -25.66 0.38 -8.47
N TYR A 58 -24.49 0.32 -7.86
CA TYR A 58 -24.36 0.34 -6.41
C TYR A 58 -23.63 1.61 -5.99
N LEU A 59 -24.21 2.34 -5.05
CA LEU A 59 -23.54 3.44 -4.37
C LEU A 59 -23.01 2.93 -3.04
N LEU A 60 -21.70 2.98 -2.84
CA LEU A 60 -21.07 2.61 -1.59
C LEU A 60 -21.26 3.74 -0.58
N VAL A 61 -22.05 3.49 0.47
CA VAL A 61 -22.30 4.48 1.53
C VAL A 61 -21.27 4.32 2.64
N ASN A 62 -20.97 3.07 3.00
CA ASN A 62 -19.94 2.74 3.97
C ASN A 62 -19.20 1.47 3.55
N GLY A 63 -17.95 1.34 3.98
CA GLY A 63 -17.11 0.20 3.62
C GLY A 63 -16.05 0.55 2.60
N SER A 64 -15.47 -0.49 2.03
CA SER A 64 -14.48 -0.42 0.97
C SER A 64 -14.62 -1.67 0.12
N LEU A 65 -14.54 -1.52 -1.20
CA LEU A 65 -14.59 -2.63 -2.15
C LEU A 65 -13.33 -2.63 -3.01
N ALA A 66 -13.04 -3.78 -3.61
CA ALA A 66 -12.00 -3.95 -4.61
C ALA A 66 -12.58 -4.61 -5.87
N ALA A 67 -12.18 -4.10 -7.03
CA ALA A 67 -12.55 -4.65 -8.33
C ALA A 67 -11.38 -5.48 -8.89
N PHE A 68 -11.70 -6.67 -9.38
CA PHE A 68 -10.75 -7.63 -9.93
C PHE A 68 -11.15 -8.07 -11.33
N GLN A 69 -10.17 -8.16 -12.23
CA GLN A 69 -10.35 -8.69 -13.58
C GLN A 69 -9.54 -9.95 -13.77
N ASN A 70 -10.10 -10.90 -14.52
CA ASN A 70 -9.35 -12.08 -14.93
C ASN A 70 -8.23 -11.68 -15.91
N ASP A 71 -7.01 -12.13 -15.65
CA ASP A 71 -5.83 -11.84 -16.49
C ASP A 71 -5.74 -12.71 -17.76
N GLY A 72 -6.73 -13.57 -18.00
CA GLY A 72 -6.77 -14.49 -19.14
C GLY A 72 -5.91 -15.74 -18.98
N HIS A 73 -5.11 -15.84 -17.92
CA HIS A 73 -4.28 -16.99 -17.55
C HIS A 73 -4.82 -17.72 -16.29
N GLY A 74 -6.05 -17.40 -15.89
CA GLY A 74 -6.69 -17.98 -14.69
C GLY A 74 -6.29 -17.28 -13.38
N GLY A 75 -5.54 -16.18 -13.46
CA GLY A 75 -5.27 -15.28 -12.35
C GLY A 75 -6.27 -14.14 -12.27
N SER A 76 -6.26 -13.44 -11.14
CA SER A 76 -7.13 -12.32 -10.85
C SER A 76 -6.28 -11.10 -10.53
N GLN A 77 -6.41 -10.03 -11.32
CA GLN A 77 -5.68 -8.78 -11.17
C GLN A 77 -6.56 -7.73 -10.49
N LEU A 78 -6.06 -7.10 -9.42
CA LEU A 78 -6.70 -5.94 -8.82
C LEU A 78 -6.68 -4.77 -9.82
N VAL A 79 -7.87 -4.27 -10.17
CA VAL A 79 -8.07 -3.16 -11.10
C VAL A 79 -8.14 -1.82 -10.36
N GLY A 80 -8.70 -1.82 -9.15
CA GLY A 80 -8.84 -0.63 -8.34
C GLY A 80 -9.68 -0.83 -7.08
N HIS A 81 -9.68 0.20 -6.23
CA HIS A 81 -10.49 0.28 -5.02
C HIS A 81 -11.71 1.16 -5.24
N ILE A 82 -12.81 0.86 -4.55
CA ILE A 82 -14.02 1.69 -4.50
C ILE A 82 -14.24 2.11 -3.05
N MET A 83 -14.31 3.42 -2.82
CA MET A 83 -14.39 4.02 -1.47
C MET A 83 -15.79 4.58 -1.18
N ALA A 84 -16.13 4.78 0.09
CA ALA A 84 -17.40 5.38 0.47
C ALA A 84 -17.64 6.73 -0.26
N GLY A 85 -18.87 6.92 -0.76
CA GLY A 85 -19.25 8.04 -1.63
C GLY A 85 -19.10 7.75 -3.12
N GLU A 86 -18.54 6.60 -3.49
CA GLU A 86 -18.35 6.19 -4.89
C GLU A 86 -19.41 5.21 -5.38
N SER A 87 -19.60 5.15 -6.70
CA SER A 87 -20.45 4.16 -7.35
C SER A 87 -19.63 3.04 -7.98
N VAL A 88 -20.25 1.87 -8.14
CA VAL A 88 -19.70 0.73 -8.86
C VAL A 88 -20.77 0.01 -9.68
N GLY A 89 -20.36 -0.55 -10.83
CA GLY A 89 -21.24 -1.29 -11.73
C GLY A 89 -21.99 -0.42 -12.75
N GLU A 90 -21.77 0.90 -12.76
CA GLU A 90 -22.42 1.86 -13.64
C GLU A 90 -22.14 1.62 -15.13
N LEU A 91 -20.91 1.25 -15.48
CA LEU A 91 -20.53 1.05 -16.88
C LEU A 91 -21.36 -0.04 -17.54
N GLY A 92 -21.45 -1.21 -16.91
CA GLY A 92 -22.16 -2.35 -17.46
C GLY A 92 -23.64 -2.06 -17.70
N VAL A 93 -24.28 -1.29 -16.81
CA VAL A 93 -25.66 -0.84 -17.00
C VAL A 93 -25.77 0.15 -18.16
N LEU A 94 -24.92 1.18 -18.20
CA LEU A 94 -24.96 2.24 -19.21
C LEU A 94 -24.67 1.76 -20.64
N ILE A 95 -23.78 0.78 -20.81
CA ILE A 95 -23.43 0.23 -22.13
C ILE A 95 -24.12 -1.09 -22.44
N SER A 96 -25.02 -1.54 -21.55
CA SER A 96 -25.75 -2.81 -21.63
C SER A 96 -24.81 -4.01 -21.89
N ARG A 97 -23.72 -4.10 -21.12
CA ARG A 97 -22.78 -5.22 -21.15
C ARG A 97 -22.74 -5.95 -19.81
N PRO A 98 -22.29 -7.22 -19.78
CA PRO A 98 -22.01 -7.92 -18.54
C PRO A 98 -21.02 -7.17 -17.64
N ARG A 99 -20.99 -7.52 -16.35
CA ARG A 99 -20.06 -6.97 -15.36
C ARG A 99 -18.61 -7.11 -15.86
N SER A 100 -17.88 -6.01 -15.91
CA SER A 100 -16.51 -5.96 -16.45
C SER A 100 -15.43 -6.41 -15.47
N ALA A 101 -15.80 -6.68 -14.22
CA ALA A 101 -14.90 -7.06 -13.14
C ALA A 101 -15.71 -7.75 -12.03
N THR A 102 -15.06 -8.63 -11.28
CA THR A 102 -15.57 -9.15 -10.00
C THR A 102 -15.34 -8.11 -8.92
N VAL A 103 -16.37 -7.74 -8.17
CA VAL A 103 -16.25 -6.75 -7.08
C VAL A 103 -16.48 -7.44 -5.75
N ARG A 104 -15.54 -7.27 -4.81
CA ARG A 104 -15.60 -7.86 -3.46
C ARG A 104 -15.45 -6.79 -2.40
N ALA A 105 -16.13 -7.00 -1.27
CA ALA A 105 -15.96 -6.13 -0.11
C ALA A 105 -14.63 -6.41 0.60
N LEU A 106 -13.84 -5.37 0.83
CA LEU A 106 -12.61 -5.43 1.64
C LEU A 106 -12.92 -5.49 3.14
N ARG A 107 -14.03 -4.85 3.53
CA ARG A 107 -14.59 -4.83 4.88
C ARG A 107 -16.11 -4.81 4.81
N ASP A 108 -16.77 -4.99 5.95
CA ASP A 108 -18.22 -4.89 6.02
C ASP A 108 -18.70 -3.58 5.38
N SER A 109 -19.55 -3.71 4.37
CA SER A 109 -19.94 -2.61 3.49
C SER A 109 -21.45 -2.47 3.41
N GLU A 110 -21.92 -1.22 3.42
CA GLU A 110 -23.32 -0.86 3.19
C GLU A 110 -23.43 -0.05 1.89
N LEU A 111 -24.30 -0.51 1.00
CA LEU A 111 -24.51 0.06 -0.32
C LEU A 111 -25.99 0.39 -0.52
N VAL A 112 -26.25 1.40 -1.35
CA VAL A 112 -27.56 1.61 -1.94
C VAL A 112 -27.55 0.95 -3.32
N ARG A 113 -28.45 0.00 -3.53
CA ARG A 113 -28.68 -0.62 -4.83
C ARG A 113 -29.69 0.23 -5.60
N LEU A 114 -29.28 0.69 -6.78
CA LEU A 114 -30.12 1.40 -7.74
C LEU A 114 -30.40 0.48 -8.94
N PRO A 115 -31.62 -0.04 -9.10
CA PRO A 115 -31.95 -0.93 -10.22
C PRO A 115 -31.78 -0.25 -11.58
N ALA A 116 -31.31 -1.00 -12.58
CA ALA A 116 -31.16 -0.50 -13.96
C ALA A 116 -32.47 0.07 -14.52
N THR A 117 -33.62 -0.52 -14.19
CA THR A 117 -34.94 -0.05 -14.60
C THR A 117 -35.24 1.39 -14.19
N HIS A 118 -34.68 1.87 -13.08
CA HIS A 118 -34.87 3.25 -12.62
C HIS A 118 -33.93 4.22 -13.35
N LEU A 119 -32.79 3.73 -13.84
CA LEU A 119 -31.91 4.50 -14.71
C LEU A 119 -32.51 4.64 -16.11
N ASP A 120 -33.26 3.65 -16.60
CA ASP A 120 -34.01 3.75 -17.86
C ASP A 120 -35.08 4.86 -17.77
N VAL A 121 -35.86 4.90 -16.69
CA VAL A 121 -36.84 5.98 -16.45
C VAL A 121 -36.16 7.34 -16.33
N LEU A 122 -34.98 7.40 -15.69
CA LEU A 122 -34.18 8.62 -15.61
C LEU A 122 -33.70 9.06 -17.01
N ALA A 123 -33.29 8.13 -17.87
CA ALA A 123 -32.86 8.40 -19.24
C ALA A 123 -33.99 9.05 -20.07
N GLU A 124 -35.21 8.55 -19.92
CA GLU A 124 -36.40 9.07 -20.61
C GLU A 124 -36.82 10.45 -20.06
N THR A 125 -36.78 10.63 -18.74
CA THR A 125 -37.33 11.82 -18.09
C THR A 125 -36.30 12.96 -17.98
N PHE A 126 -35.02 12.64 -17.84
CA PHE A 126 -33.92 13.60 -17.64
C PHE A 126 -32.68 13.23 -18.48
N PRO A 127 -32.71 13.35 -19.82
CA PRO A 127 -31.61 12.88 -20.70
C PRO A 127 -30.24 13.49 -20.41
N GLN A 128 -30.20 14.76 -19.97
CA GLN A 128 -28.96 15.45 -19.62
C GLN A 128 -28.28 14.85 -18.38
N ALA A 129 -29.05 14.27 -17.45
CA ALA A 129 -28.52 13.55 -16.30
C ALA A 129 -27.75 12.29 -16.72
N LEU A 130 -28.28 11.54 -17.72
CA LEU A 130 -27.66 10.33 -18.23
C LEU A 130 -26.32 10.61 -18.96
N LEU A 131 -26.24 11.72 -19.70
CA LEU A 131 -24.98 12.15 -20.33
C LEU A 131 -23.91 12.51 -19.29
N GLY A 132 -24.31 13.12 -18.17
CA GLY A 132 -23.43 13.34 -17.01
C GLY A 132 -22.89 12.03 -16.43
N LEU A 133 -23.77 11.05 -16.26
CA LEU A 133 -23.43 9.69 -15.81
C LEU A 133 -22.42 8.99 -16.74
N ALA A 134 -22.69 8.98 -18.04
CA ALA A 134 -21.81 8.33 -19.02
C ALA A 134 -20.40 8.95 -19.02
N ARG A 135 -20.29 10.27 -18.95
CA ARG A 135 -18.99 10.97 -18.91
C ARG A 135 -18.20 10.65 -17.63
N LEU A 136 -18.87 10.56 -16.49
CA LEU A 136 -18.23 10.27 -15.20
C LEU A 136 -17.79 8.81 -15.11
N ALA A 137 -18.62 7.88 -15.58
CA ALA A 137 -18.27 6.47 -15.71
C ALA A 137 -17.03 6.25 -16.61
N LEU A 138 -16.97 6.96 -17.74
CA LEU A 138 -15.82 6.92 -18.65
C LEU A 138 -14.55 7.52 -18.04
N ARG A 139 -14.65 8.66 -17.31
CA ARG A 139 -13.51 9.24 -16.59
C ARG A 139 -12.98 8.31 -15.51
N ARG A 140 -13.89 7.73 -14.70
CA ARG A 140 -13.53 6.76 -13.66
C ARG A 140 -12.88 5.51 -14.22
N HIS A 141 -13.32 5.02 -15.37
CA HIS A 141 -12.68 3.86 -16.01
C HIS A 141 -11.18 4.10 -16.26
N GLY A 142 -10.80 5.33 -16.61
CA GLY A 142 -9.40 5.74 -16.73
C GLY A 142 -8.69 5.97 -15.39
N GLU A 143 -9.40 6.44 -14.35
CA GLU A 143 -8.84 6.80 -13.04
C GLU A 143 -8.74 5.64 -12.03
N LEU A 144 -9.54 4.58 -12.19
CA LEU A 144 -9.49 3.36 -11.38
C LEU A 144 -8.09 2.71 -11.43
N GLN A 145 -7.37 2.89 -12.54
CA GLN A 145 -5.99 2.44 -12.73
C GLN A 145 -4.95 3.23 -11.90
N ALA A 146 -5.30 4.41 -11.37
CA ALA A 146 -4.32 5.38 -10.88
C ALA A 146 -4.30 5.62 -9.36
N HIS A 147 -5.34 5.23 -8.61
CA HIS A 147 -5.49 5.65 -7.22
C HIS A 147 -5.69 4.47 -6.25
N GLY A 148 -4.61 4.06 -5.60
CA GLY A 148 -4.73 3.36 -4.31
C GLY A 148 -5.00 4.38 -3.21
N ALA A 149 -6.27 4.63 -2.88
CA ALA A 149 -6.65 5.54 -1.80
C ALA A 149 -5.92 5.18 -0.50
N ALA A 150 -5.43 6.19 0.24
CA ALA A 150 -4.84 5.98 1.55
C ALA A 150 -5.89 5.36 2.50
N PRO A 151 -5.51 4.39 3.34
CA PRO A 151 -6.45 3.75 4.25
C PRO A 151 -7.04 4.77 5.22
N ARG A 152 -8.35 4.69 5.48
CA ARG A 152 -9.05 5.57 6.41
C ARG A 152 -9.25 4.89 7.76
N THR A 153 -9.62 3.62 7.74
CA THR A 153 -9.81 2.82 8.96
C THR A 153 -8.61 1.90 9.19
N LEU A 154 -8.06 1.93 10.40
CA LEU A 154 -6.79 1.27 10.75
C LEU A 154 -7.02 0.38 11.96
N ALA A 155 -6.69 -0.92 11.86
CA ALA A 155 -6.70 -1.84 13.00
C ALA A 155 -5.32 -1.92 13.61
N LEU A 156 -5.21 -1.61 14.90
CA LEU A 156 -4.00 -1.71 15.70
C LEU A 156 -4.02 -3.02 16.47
N LEU A 157 -3.21 -3.98 16.02
CA LEU A 157 -3.23 -5.36 16.48
C LEU A 157 -1.91 -5.68 17.19
N PRO A 158 -1.85 -5.62 18.53
CA PRO A 158 -0.66 -6.04 19.26
C PRO A 158 -0.46 -7.56 19.12
N GLN A 159 0.77 -7.97 18.84
CA GLN A 159 1.18 -9.36 18.63
C GLN A 159 2.27 -9.83 19.62
N SER A 160 2.85 -8.90 20.38
CA SER A 160 3.84 -9.17 21.42
C SER A 160 3.29 -8.81 22.81
N ALA A 161 3.49 -9.68 23.80
CA ALA A 161 3.12 -9.39 25.18
C ALA A 161 3.94 -8.20 25.71
N GLY A 162 3.28 -7.16 26.24
CA GLY A 162 3.94 -5.96 26.75
C GLY A 162 4.21 -4.86 25.71
N VAL A 163 3.54 -4.92 24.56
CA VAL A 163 3.30 -3.72 23.73
C VAL A 163 2.30 -2.84 24.46
N ASP A 164 2.69 -1.59 24.72
CA ASP A 164 1.75 -0.56 25.18
C ASP A 164 0.97 -0.02 23.97
N ILE A 165 -0.14 -0.69 23.68
CA ILE A 165 -0.94 -0.42 22.50
C ILE A 165 -1.64 0.93 22.59
N ASP A 166 -2.05 1.34 23.78
CA ASP A 166 -2.70 2.64 24.01
C ASP A 166 -1.73 3.78 23.77
N LEU A 167 -0.52 3.71 24.33
CA LEU A 167 0.50 4.72 24.08
C LEU A 167 0.85 4.83 22.60
N PHE A 168 0.95 3.71 21.88
CA PHE A 168 1.19 3.73 20.44
C PHE A 168 0.01 4.33 19.67
N ALA A 169 -1.22 3.95 20.02
CA ALA A 169 -2.44 4.47 19.39
C ALA A 169 -2.57 5.98 19.57
N ASP A 170 -2.34 6.49 20.77
CA ASP A 170 -2.45 7.92 21.08
C ASP A 170 -1.38 8.75 20.32
N ARG A 171 -0.13 8.26 20.26
CA ARG A 171 0.92 8.91 19.46
C ARG A 171 0.62 8.90 17.97
N LEU A 172 0.16 7.76 17.43
CA LEU A 172 -0.23 7.67 16.03
C LEU A 172 -1.41 8.60 15.72
N ALA A 173 -2.38 8.70 16.63
CA ALA A 173 -3.51 9.62 16.49
C ALA A 173 -3.06 11.08 16.49
N GLU A 174 -2.14 11.47 17.38
CA GLU A 174 -1.55 12.80 17.43
C GLU A 174 -0.85 13.14 16.10
N ASP A 175 -0.01 12.26 15.58
CA ASP A 175 0.69 12.50 14.32
C ASP A 175 -0.26 12.52 13.11
N LEU A 176 -1.27 11.64 13.06
CA LEU A 176 -2.29 11.63 12.00
C LEU A 176 -3.20 12.87 12.05
N SER A 177 -3.40 13.47 13.23
CA SER A 177 -4.24 14.66 13.40
C SER A 177 -3.77 15.86 12.57
N ARG A 178 -2.46 15.89 12.24
CA ARG A 178 -1.84 16.88 11.35
C ARG A 178 -2.36 16.80 9.92
N PHE A 179 -2.94 15.66 9.53
CA PHE A 179 -3.43 15.38 8.19
C PHE A 179 -4.96 15.30 8.10
N GLY A 180 -5.67 15.34 9.23
CA GLY A 180 -7.13 15.42 9.30
C GLY A 180 -7.71 14.90 10.62
N SER A 181 -9.03 14.90 10.76
CA SER A 181 -9.70 14.43 11.98
C SER A 181 -9.44 12.95 12.24
N VAL A 182 -9.12 12.61 13.50
CA VAL A 182 -8.86 11.24 13.95
C VAL A 182 -9.84 10.87 15.05
N ARG A 183 -10.41 9.67 14.98
CA ARG A 183 -11.16 9.06 16.07
C ARG A 183 -10.53 7.73 16.47
N THR A 184 -10.33 7.53 17.76
CA THR A 184 -9.86 6.26 18.32
C THR A 184 -11.02 5.52 18.98
N LEU A 185 -11.17 4.24 18.65
CA LEU A 185 -12.16 3.33 19.20
C LEU A 185 -11.46 2.20 19.94
N ARG A 186 -11.95 1.88 21.13
CA ARG A 186 -11.38 0.89 22.06
C ARG A 186 -12.42 -0.17 22.43
N VAL A 187 -12.02 -1.19 23.18
CA VAL A 187 -12.94 -2.22 23.67
C VAL A 187 -14.09 -1.64 24.51
N SER A 188 -13.88 -0.50 25.17
CA SER A 188 -14.94 0.23 25.88
C SER A 188 -16.02 0.81 24.96
N ASP A 189 -15.73 0.95 23.66
CA ASP A 189 -16.68 1.32 22.60
C ASP A 189 -17.31 0.08 21.93
N ALA A 190 -17.02 -1.13 22.42
CA ALA A 190 -17.61 -2.36 21.90
C ALA A 190 -19.12 -2.40 22.17
N GLY A 191 -19.88 -2.95 21.21
CA GLY A 191 -21.34 -3.06 21.31
C GLY A 191 -22.12 -1.84 20.83
N GLN A 192 -21.46 -0.82 20.26
CA GLN A 192 -22.18 0.20 19.51
C GLN A 192 -22.91 -0.42 18.31
N ALA A 193 -24.10 0.11 18.00
CA ALA A 193 -24.87 -0.37 16.86
C ALA A 193 -24.11 -0.07 15.56
N ALA A 194 -24.26 -0.92 14.52
CA ALA A 194 -23.56 -0.76 13.24
C ALA A 194 -23.69 0.65 12.63
N GLY A 195 -24.83 1.33 12.85
CA GLY A 195 -25.05 2.71 12.39
C GLY A 195 -24.22 3.79 13.10
N GLN A 196 -23.74 3.54 14.33
CA GLN A 196 -22.91 4.50 15.07
C GLN A 196 -21.46 4.49 14.58
N TYR A 197 -20.90 3.32 14.24
CA TYR A 197 -19.59 3.22 13.61
C TYR A 197 -19.55 3.97 12.27
N HIS A 198 -20.63 3.86 11.48
CA HIS A 198 -20.75 4.62 10.24
C HIS A 198 -20.69 6.14 10.46
N ALA A 199 -21.45 6.67 11.43
CA ALA A 199 -21.43 8.10 11.73
C ALA A 199 -20.02 8.58 12.13
N ILE A 200 -19.29 7.75 12.87
CA ILE A 200 -17.92 8.02 13.30
C ILE A 200 -16.95 8.05 12.10
N GLU A 201 -17.03 7.05 11.21
CA GLU A 201 -16.20 6.95 10.01
C GLU A 201 -16.49 8.09 9.00
N ALA A 202 -17.74 8.54 8.91
CA ALA A 202 -18.12 9.66 8.06
C ALA A 202 -17.61 11.00 8.60
N ALA A 203 -17.59 11.18 9.94
CA ALA A 203 -17.14 12.40 10.58
C ALA A 203 -15.61 12.53 10.69
N SER A 204 -14.89 11.40 10.57
CA SER A 204 -13.44 11.34 10.81
C SER A 204 -12.68 11.00 9.54
N LYS A 205 -11.57 11.68 9.27
CA LYS A 205 -10.68 11.31 8.15
C LYS A 205 -10.01 9.97 8.42
N PHE A 206 -9.57 9.74 9.66
CA PHE A 206 -8.97 8.50 10.12
C PHE A 206 -9.73 7.92 11.31
N VAL A 207 -9.90 6.61 11.34
CA VAL A 207 -10.44 5.89 12.50
C VAL A 207 -9.48 4.79 12.92
N LEU A 208 -9.05 4.82 14.17
CA LEU A 208 -8.17 3.83 14.78
C LEU A 208 -9.00 2.84 15.61
N TYR A 209 -9.03 1.59 15.18
CA TYR A 209 -9.60 0.48 15.93
C TYR A 209 -8.49 -0.19 16.74
N VAL A 210 -8.46 0.08 18.05
CA VAL A 210 -7.43 -0.43 18.95
C VAL A 210 -7.90 -1.76 19.50
N ALA A 211 -7.18 -2.86 19.23
CA ALA A 211 -7.44 -4.14 19.89
C ALA A 211 -6.76 -4.15 21.27
N ASP A 212 -7.27 -3.32 22.19
CA ASP A 212 -6.84 -3.22 23.58
C ASP A 212 -7.50 -4.31 24.44
N GLY A 213 -6.68 -5.22 24.99
CA GLY A 213 -7.15 -6.32 25.84
C GLY A 213 -7.22 -7.68 25.15
N ASN A 214 -7.87 -8.63 25.82
CA ASN A 214 -7.96 -10.05 25.41
C ASN A 214 -9.36 -10.43 24.90
N ASP A 215 -10.14 -9.46 24.40
CA ASP A 215 -11.47 -9.73 23.83
C ASP A 215 -11.35 -10.11 22.35
N ASP A 216 -11.53 -11.40 22.07
CA ASP A 216 -11.44 -11.95 20.72
C ASP A 216 -12.52 -11.40 19.78
N ALA A 217 -13.73 -11.11 20.29
CA ALA A 217 -14.82 -10.59 19.48
C ALA A 217 -14.55 -9.14 19.05
N TRP A 218 -14.03 -8.31 19.97
CA TRP A 218 -13.59 -6.96 19.65
C TRP A 218 -12.40 -6.96 18.69
N ARG A 219 -11.39 -7.81 18.93
CA ARG A 219 -10.23 -7.95 18.02
C ARG A 219 -10.68 -8.34 16.61
N GLN A 220 -11.60 -9.30 16.49
CA GLN A 220 -12.18 -9.68 15.21
C GLN A 220 -12.96 -8.52 14.58
N GLN A 221 -13.71 -7.75 15.35
CA GLN A 221 -14.42 -6.56 14.85
C GLN A 221 -13.45 -5.48 14.34
N CYS A 222 -12.40 -5.15 15.09
CA CYS A 222 -11.32 -4.25 14.65
C CYS A 222 -10.76 -4.73 13.32
N ARG A 223 -10.45 -6.03 13.23
CA ARG A 223 -9.95 -6.61 11.99
C ARG A 223 -10.96 -6.51 10.86
N ARG A 224 -12.26 -6.71 11.07
CA ARG A 224 -13.25 -6.65 9.99
C ARG A 224 -13.57 -5.24 9.50
N GLN A 225 -13.36 -4.21 10.33
CA GLN A 225 -13.72 -2.82 10.00
C GLN A 225 -12.57 -1.98 9.41
N ALA A 226 -11.35 -2.50 9.39
CA ALA A 226 -10.18 -1.75 8.94
C ALA A 226 -9.83 -1.96 7.46
N ASP A 227 -9.47 -0.86 6.79
CA ASP A 227 -8.88 -0.84 5.45
C ASP A 227 -7.40 -1.29 5.47
N ALA A 228 -6.71 -1.08 6.60
CA ALA A 228 -5.35 -1.54 6.83
C ALA A 228 -5.14 -2.14 8.22
N LEU A 229 -4.27 -3.15 8.28
CA LEU A 229 -3.91 -3.86 9.50
C LEU A 229 -2.48 -3.47 9.91
N LEU A 230 -2.33 -2.99 11.14
CA LEU A 230 -1.04 -2.71 11.76
C LEU A 230 -0.78 -3.81 12.79
N PHE A 231 0.23 -4.63 12.53
CA PHE A 231 0.72 -5.63 13.46
C PHE A 231 1.86 -5.06 14.28
N ILE A 232 1.68 -4.92 15.59
CA ILE A 232 2.66 -4.28 16.47
C ILE A 232 3.39 -5.34 17.27
N VAL A 233 4.71 -5.38 17.12
CA VAL A 233 5.61 -6.32 17.81
C VAL A 233 6.74 -5.58 18.50
N ARG A 234 7.35 -6.22 19.49
CA ARG A 234 8.61 -5.77 20.06
C ARG A 234 9.77 -6.44 19.33
N ALA A 235 10.77 -5.64 18.95
CA ALA A 235 11.99 -6.13 18.30
C ALA A 235 12.77 -7.15 19.13
N SER A 236 12.62 -7.10 20.46
CA SER A 236 13.29 -7.99 21.41
C SER A 236 12.70 -9.39 21.46
N ASP A 237 11.44 -9.55 21.06
CA ASP A 237 10.70 -10.78 21.27
C ASP A 237 11.03 -11.78 20.18
N VAL A 238 10.89 -13.06 20.52
CA VAL A 238 11.03 -14.16 19.56
C VAL A 238 9.64 -14.72 19.31
N PRO A 239 9.18 -14.79 18.05
CA PRO A 239 7.87 -15.35 17.75
C PRO A 239 7.78 -16.80 18.26
N SER A 240 6.73 -17.09 19.03
CA SER A 240 6.53 -18.37 19.71
C SER A 240 5.99 -19.49 18.82
N SER A 241 5.61 -19.20 17.57
CA SER A 241 5.12 -20.20 16.62
C SER A 241 5.63 -19.92 15.19
N SER A 242 5.89 -20.99 14.42
CA SER A 242 6.18 -20.90 12.98
C SER A 242 4.92 -20.75 12.12
N ALA A 243 3.73 -20.82 12.71
CA ALA A 243 2.47 -20.59 12.02
C ALA A 243 2.24 -19.09 11.86
N ALA A 244 1.81 -18.65 10.67
CA ALA A 244 1.37 -17.28 10.43
C ALA A 244 0.32 -16.88 11.47
N TRP A 245 0.33 -15.62 11.92
CA TRP A 245 -0.67 -15.15 12.88
C TRP A 245 -2.07 -15.36 12.29
N PRO A 246 -3.06 -15.78 13.09
CA PRO A 246 -4.45 -15.91 12.63
C PRO A 246 -4.97 -14.64 11.95
N ASP A 247 -4.49 -13.48 12.40
CA ASP A 247 -4.82 -12.17 11.83
C ASP A 247 -4.10 -11.86 10.49
N ALA A 248 -3.04 -12.60 10.18
CA ALA A 248 -2.22 -12.46 8.98
C ALA A 248 -2.52 -13.54 7.91
N VAL A 249 -3.49 -14.42 8.16
CA VAL A 249 -3.90 -15.48 7.21
C VAL A 249 -4.52 -14.88 5.96
N ASP A 250 -4.32 -15.56 4.83
CA ASP A 250 -4.84 -15.20 3.51
C ASP A 250 -6.35 -14.91 3.55
N GLU A 251 -6.71 -13.65 3.35
CA GLU A 251 -8.09 -13.24 3.10
C GLU A 251 -8.37 -13.28 1.60
N ALA A 252 -9.63 -13.52 1.23
CA ALA A 252 -10.07 -13.53 -0.17
C ALA A 252 -9.82 -12.18 -0.88
N VAL A 253 -9.48 -11.13 -0.15
CA VAL A 253 -9.20 -9.79 -0.67
C VAL A 253 -7.98 -9.19 0.06
N PRO A 254 -6.92 -8.77 -0.65
CA PRO A 254 -5.71 -8.26 -0.02
C PRO A 254 -5.95 -6.88 0.59
N ARG A 255 -5.65 -6.74 1.87
CA ARG A 255 -5.65 -5.47 2.61
C ARG A 255 -4.23 -5.00 2.88
N ARG A 256 -4.06 -3.68 3.05
CA ARG A 256 -2.75 -3.12 3.40
C ARG A 256 -2.33 -3.65 4.76
N GLN A 257 -1.14 -4.25 4.82
CA GLN A 257 -0.57 -4.77 6.06
C GLN A 257 0.71 -4.02 6.38
N TYR A 258 0.85 -3.62 7.63
CA TYR A 258 2.01 -2.91 8.16
C TYR A 258 2.53 -3.68 9.38
N LEU A 259 3.79 -4.06 9.36
CA LEU A 259 4.46 -4.66 10.50
C LEU A 259 5.25 -3.57 11.22
N ILE A 260 4.76 -3.16 12.39
CA ILE A 260 5.38 -2.13 13.22
C ILE A 260 6.30 -2.81 14.24
N VAL A 261 7.61 -2.67 14.05
CA VAL A 261 8.62 -3.26 14.91
C VAL A 261 9.12 -2.22 15.90
N GLN A 262 8.66 -2.30 17.15
CA GLN A 262 9.01 -1.35 18.20
C GLN A 262 10.37 -1.69 18.85
N HIS A 263 11.24 -0.69 18.92
CA HIS A 263 12.53 -0.75 19.58
C HIS A 263 12.48 0.09 20.86
N LEU A 264 12.10 -0.52 21.99
CA LEU A 264 12.00 0.17 23.29
C LEU A 264 13.36 0.59 23.88
N SER A 265 14.48 0.21 23.25
CA SER A 265 15.85 0.50 23.70
C SER A 265 16.78 0.68 22.49
N LYS A 266 18.01 0.16 22.53
CA LYS A 266 18.90 0.23 21.35
C LYS A 266 18.27 -0.52 20.17
N PRO A 267 18.26 0.06 18.96
CA PRO A 267 17.77 -0.62 17.77
C PRO A 267 18.47 -1.98 17.61
N ARG A 268 17.66 -3.04 17.53
CA ARG A 268 18.11 -4.41 17.29
C ARG A 268 17.69 -4.78 15.88
N PHE A 269 18.58 -4.49 14.94
CA PHE A 269 18.46 -4.93 13.56
C PHE A 269 18.81 -6.43 13.49
N GLY A 270 18.10 -7.19 12.66
CA GLY A 270 18.08 -8.66 12.63
C GLY A 270 16.76 -9.26 13.15
N ALA A 271 15.76 -8.42 13.41
CA ALA A 271 14.42 -8.84 13.82
C ALA A 271 13.42 -8.82 12.66
N GLY A 272 13.65 -7.96 11.65
CA GLY A 272 12.78 -7.79 10.49
C GLY A 272 12.49 -9.11 9.81
N ARG A 273 13.53 -9.88 9.46
CA ARG A 273 13.36 -11.19 8.82
C ARG A 273 12.49 -12.16 9.62
N ARG A 274 12.70 -12.22 10.94
CA ARG A 274 12.00 -13.15 11.83
C ARG A 274 10.50 -12.88 11.84
N TRP A 275 10.11 -11.61 11.91
CA TRP A 275 8.71 -11.20 11.91
C TRP A 275 8.10 -11.20 10.51
N HIS A 276 8.85 -10.81 9.48
CA HIS A 276 8.42 -10.83 8.08
C HIS A 276 7.98 -12.22 7.63
N THR A 277 8.66 -13.26 8.09
CA THR A 277 8.30 -14.65 7.77
C THR A 277 6.87 -15.00 8.20
N LEU A 278 6.35 -14.37 9.25
CA LEU A 278 4.98 -14.59 9.74
C LEU A 278 3.92 -13.73 9.04
N CYS A 279 4.33 -12.67 8.36
CA CYS A 279 3.46 -11.74 7.65
C CYS A 279 4.16 -11.22 6.38
N PRO A 280 4.40 -12.09 5.38
CA PRO A 280 5.26 -11.78 4.23
C PRO A 280 4.70 -10.71 3.28
N ARG A 281 3.45 -10.29 3.49
CA ARG A 281 2.81 -9.19 2.74
C ARG A 281 2.90 -7.84 3.47
N ALA A 282 3.29 -7.84 4.74
CA ALA A 282 3.33 -6.64 5.54
C ALA A 282 4.56 -5.81 5.23
N SER A 283 4.35 -4.51 4.98
CA SER A 283 5.46 -3.55 4.90
C SER A 283 6.04 -3.34 6.29
N ILE A 284 7.35 -3.56 6.46
CA ILE A 284 8.02 -3.43 7.76
C ILE A 284 8.38 -1.98 8.04
N HIS A 285 8.07 -1.53 9.26
CA HIS A 285 8.42 -0.22 9.75
C HIS A 285 9.02 -0.32 11.16
N HIS A 286 10.29 0.07 11.28
CA HIS A 286 10.98 0.13 12.56
C HIS A 286 10.63 1.42 13.30
N VAL A 287 10.14 1.31 14.53
CA VAL A 287 9.80 2.46 15.38
C VAL A 287 10.70 2.50 16.60
N ARG A 288 11.64 3.43 16.62
CA ARG A 288 12.61 3.65 17.72
C ARG A 288 12.22 4.83 18.60
N ASP A 289 11.62 5.85 18.01
CA ASP A 289 11.29 7.11 18.66
C ASP A 289 10.06 7.79 18.01
N ALA A 290 9.79 9.04 18.41
CA ALA A 290 8.69 9.84 17.89
C ALA A 290 8.85 10.20 16.41
N ARG A 291 10.07 10.32 15.89
CA ARG A 291 10.33 10.63 14.48
C ARG A 291 9.92 9.46 13.59
N ASP A 292 10.27 8.24 14.00
CA ASP A 292 9.81 7.04 13.29
C ASP A 292 8.28 6.86 13.36
N ASN A 293 7.64 7.25 14.46
CA ASN A 293 6.18 7.24 14.58
C ASN A 293 5.52 8.21 13.60
N ALA A 294 6.04 9.44 13.51
CA ALA A 294 5.58 10.44 12.55
C ALA A 294 5.77 9.98 11.09
N ARG A 295 6.86 9.26 10.79
CA ARG A 295 7.05 8.61 9.48
C ARG A 295 5.95 7.60 9.18
N VAL A 296 5.61 6.73 10.14
CA VAL A 296 4.51 5.75 9.97
C VAL A 296 3.19 6.47 9.70
N ALA A 297 2.89 7.56 10.43
CA ALA A 297 1.72 8.38 10.19
C ALA A 297 1.71 9.00 8.78
N ARG A 298 2.84 9.53 8.29
CA ARG A 298 2.96 10.05 6.91
C ARG A 298 2.75 8.98 5.86
N LEU A 299 3.32 7.79 6.04
CA LEU A 299 3.17 6.65 5.13
C LEU A 299 1.71 6.19 5.04
N ILE A 300 1.05 6.03 6.19
CA ILE A 300 -0.34 5.60 6.26
C ILE A 300 -1.29 6.70 5.74
N GLY A 301 -1.04 7.96 6.11
CA GLY A 301 -1.84 9.11 5.70
C GLY A 301 -1.66 9.54 4.24
N GLY A 302 -0.81 8.85 3.47
CA GLY A 302 -0.52 9.18 2.07
C GLY A 302 0.19 10.52 1.90
N GLN A 303 0.98 10.94 2.88
CA GLN A 303 1.76 12.19 2.91
C GLN A 303 3.27 11.94 2.90
N SER A 304 3.70 10.69 2.69
CA SER A 304 5.11 10.32 2.73
C SER A 304 5.91 10.84 1.55
N LEU A 305 7.14 11.27 1.81
CA LEU A 305 8.11 11.59 0.75
C LEU A 305 8.96 10.36 0.43
N ALA A 306 8.88 9.89 -0.82
CA ALA A 306 9.68 8.78 -1.32
C ALA A 306 10.82 9.26 -2.22
N LEU A 307 12.04 8.77 -1.99
CA LEU A 307 13.21 9.06 -2.83
C LEU A 307 13.49 7.90 -3.78
N VAL A 308 13.54 8.17 -5.08
CA VAL A 308 13.90 7.16 -6.11
C VAL A 308 15.14 7.61 -6.86
N LEU A 309 16.18 6.77 -6.83
CA LEU A 309 17.49 7.08 -7.40
C LEU A 309 17.79 6.21 -8.62
N SER A 310 18.06 6.85 -9.75
CA SER A 310 18.35 6.15 -11.00
C SER A 310 19.75 5.53 -11.04
N GLY A 311 19.95 4.59 -11.96
CA GLY A 311 21.27 4.14 -12.37
C GLY A 311 22.05 5.21 -13.15
N GLY A 312 23.36 4.98 -13.33
CA GLY A 312 24.25 5.94 -14.02
C GLY A 312 25.76 5.82 -13.75
N GLY A 313 26.23 4.75 -13.10
CA GLY A 313 27.66 4.52 -12.82
C GLY A 313 28.28 5.66 -12.00
N ALA A 314 29.45 6.17 -12.42
CA ALA A 314 30.18 7.24 -11.71
C ALA A 314 29.38 8.55 -11.55
N ARG A 315 28.35 8.80 -12.36
CA ARG A 315 27.47 9.98 -12.18
C ARG A 315 26.60 9.88 -10.93
N GLY A 316 26.46 8.68 -10.36
CA GLY A 316 25.65 8.43 -9.17
C GLY A 316 26.03 9.27 -7.96
N PHE A 317 27.30 9.70 -7.82
CA PHE A 317 27.72 10.58 -6.72
C PHE A 317 26.92 11.89 -6.63
N ALA A 318 26.31 12.36 -7.73
CA ALA A 318 25.40 13.49 -7.71
C ALA A 318 24.19 13.27 -6.78
N HIS A 319 23.75 12.02 -6.59
CA HIS A 319 22.65 11.67 -5.69
C HIS A 319 22.94 12.05 -4.24
N ILE A 320 24.20 12.03 -3.80
CA ILE A 320 24.59 12.49 -2.45
C ILE A 320 24.28 13.99 -2.30
N GLY A 321 24.57 14.78 -3.34
CA GLY A 321 24.24 16.21 -3.39
C GLY A 321 22.73 16.47 -3.35
N VAL A 322 21.94 15.64 -4.04
CA VAL A 322 20.46 15.70 -3.97
C VAL A 322 19.97 15.42 -2.56
N VAL A 323 20.47 14.35 -1.92
CA VAL A 323 20.08 13.99 -0.54
C VAL A 323 20.47 15.11 0.44
N LYS A 324 21.64 15.72 0.25
CA LYS A 324 22.08 16.88 1.02
C LYS A 324 21.08 18.04 0.89
N ALA A 325 20.73 18.43 -0.34
CA ALA A 325 19.79 19.52 -0.59
C ALA A 325 18.40 19.26 0.00
N LEU A 326 17.90 18.01 -0.07
CA LEU A 326 16.63 17.63 0.55
C LEU A 326 16.68 17.77 2.07
N ARG A 327 17.75 17.30 2.70
CA ARG A 327 17.95 17.42 4.16
C ARG A 327 18.10 18.89 4.60
N GLU A 328 18.81 19.70 3.84
CA GLU A 328 18.95 21.16 4.09
C GLU A 328 17.62 21.91 3.93
N ALA A 329 16.70 21.39 3.12
CA ALA A 329 15.34 21.91 2.96
C ALA A 329 14.34 21.36 4.00
N ASP A 330 14.82 20.64 5.03
CA ASP A 330 14.00 20.00 6.06
C ASP A 330 12.95 19.00 5.50
N LEU A 331 13.27 18.38 4.36
CA LEU A 331 12.45 17.34 3.75
C LEU A 331 12.87 15.97 4.27
N GLU A 332 12.03 15.37 5.11
CA GLU A 332 12.25 14.02 5.63
C GLU A 332 11.94 12.95 4.59
N ILE A 333 12.93 12.11 4.27
CA ILE A 333 12.76 10.97 3.36
C ILE A 333 12.19 9.79 4.15
N ASP A 334 11.02 9.31 3.72
CA ASP A 334 10.27 8.26 4.42
C ASP A 334 10.46 6.87 3.81
N SER A 335 10.88 6.79 2.55
CA SER A 335 11.18 5.54 1.85
C SER A 335 12.17 5.77 0.71
N VAL A 336 12.93 4.73 0.35
CA VAL A 336 13.99 4.83 -0.66
C VAL A 336 13.92 3.67 -1.64
N GLY A 337 14.11 3.97 -2.93
CA GLY A 337 14.21 2.97 -3.99
C GLY A 337 15.34 3.31 -4.95
N GLY A 338 15.92 2.32 -5.60
CA GLY A 338 16.90 2.63 -6.65
C GLY A 338 17.34 1.48 -7.54
N THR A 339 18.07 1.86 -8.57
CA THR A 339 18.64 0.93 -9.55
C THR A 339 20.14 1.16 -9.68
N SER A 340 20.93 0.08 -9.75
CA SER A 340 22.38 0.13 -9.94
C SER A 340 23.08 1.02 -8.89
N ILE A 341 23.88 2.01 -9.30
CA ILE A 341 24.51 2.97 -8.37
C ILE A 341 23.49 3.73 -7.51
N GLY A 342 22.29 4.00 -8.04
CA GLY A 342 21.20 4.61 -7.29
C GLY A 342 20.71 3.71 -6.15
N ALA A 343 20.70 2.39 -6.35
CA ALA A 343 20.42 1.43 -5.30
C ALA A 343 21.47 1.46 -4.19
N ILE A 344 22.76 1.54 -4.56
CA ILE A 344 23.85 1.62 -3.58
C ILE A 344 23.71 2.89 -2.75
N ILE A 345 23.60 4.06 -3.37
CA ILE A 345 23.48 5.32 -2.61
C ILE A 345 22.19 5.32 -1.79
N GLY A 346 21.09 4.84 -2.37
CA GLY A 346 19.81 4.72 -1.70
C GLY A 346 19.86 3.81 -0.46
N ALA A 347 20.63 2.72 -0.50
CA ALA A 347 20.83 1.86 0.67
C ALA A 347 21.55 2.59 1.81
N GLY A 348 22.52 3.47 1.49
CA GLY A 348 23.17 4.34 2.48
C GLY A 348 22.21 5.36 3.10
N VAL A 349 21.31 5.94 2.29
CA VAL A 349 20.24 6.82 2.77
C VAL A 349 19.28 6.05 3.68
N ALA A 350 18.88 4.84 3.28
CA ALA A 350 17.98 3.99 4.05
C ALA A 350 18.59 3.49 5.36
N ALA A 351 19.92 3.33 5.38
CA ALA A 351 20.71 3.09 6.58
C ALA A 351 20.89 4.33 7.49
N GLU A 352 20.31 5.48 7.08
CA GLU A 352 20.42 6.78 7.74
C GLU A 352 21.85 7.30 7.93
N TRP A 353 22.75 6.98 7.00
CA TRP A 353 24.10 7.53 7.02
C TRP A 353 24.11 9.05 6.83
N SER A 354 25.09 9.72 7.46
CA SER A 354 25.32 11.15 7.26
C SER A 354 25.86 11.41 5.84
N ILE A 355 25.82 12.67 5.40
CA ILE A 355 26.37 13.03 4.08
C ILE A 355 27.88 12.75 4.03
N GLU A 356 28.57 13.05 5.12
CA GLU A 356 30.01 12.84 5.30
C GLU A 356 30.33 11.34 5.27
N GLU A 357 29.56 10.53 6.01
CA GLU A 357 29.74 9.07 6.05
C GLU A 357 29.50 8.44 4.66
N MET A 358 28.42 8.83 3.96
CA MET A 358 28.17 8.36 2.59
C MET A 358 29.30 8.77 1.65
N THR A 359 29.77 10.03 1.74
CA THR A 359 30.84 10.54 0.89
C THR A 359 32.12 9.75 1.09
N GLU A 360 32.53 9.53 2.34
CA GLU A 360 33.75 8.80 2.67
C GLU A 360 33.67 7.33 2.23
N ARG A 361 32.60 6.61 2.60
CA ARG A 361 32.40 5.20 2.25
C ARG A 361 32.39 5.00 0.74
N PHE A 362 31.67 5.83 -0.01
CA PHE A 362 31.56 5.68 -1.46
C PHE A 362 32.81 6.14 -2.20
N ARG A 363 33.50 7.17 -1.72
CA ARG A 363 34.83 7.55 -2.23
C ARG A 363 35.81 6.38 -2.05
N HIS A 364 35.86 5.78 -0.86
CA HIS A 364 36.73 4.63 -0.61
C HIS A 364 36.40 3.44 -1.53
N ALA A 365 35.12 3.08 -1.62
CA ALA A 365 34.67 1.91 -2.37
C ALA A 365 34.80 2.05 -3.90
N PHE A 366 34.51 3.23 -4.46
CA PHE A 366 34.41 3.43 -5.92
C PHE A 366 35.59 4.20 -6.53
N TYR A 367 36.25 5.08 -5.76
CA TYR A 367 37.36 5.89 -6.26
C TYR A 367 38.72 5.34 -5.80
N ASP A 368 38.97 5.27 -4.49
CA ASP A 368 40.29 4.92 -3.96
C ASP A 368 40.67 3.47 -4.26
N THR A 369 39.71 2.54 -4.11
CA THR A 369 40.00 1.11 -4.27
C THR A 369 39.84 0.64 -5.72
N ASN A 370 39.12 1.37 -6.57
CA ASN A 370 38.70 0.97 -7.92
C ASN A 370 38.08 -0.46 -7.97
N PRO A 371 36.75 -0.60 -7.86
CA PRO A 371 36.10 -1.88 -7.64
C PRO A 371 36.12 -2.79 -8.88
N LEU A 372 36.40 -2.25 -10.07
CA LEU A 372 36.39 -2.94 -11.36
C LEU A 372 37.81 -3.31 -11.86
N SER A 373 38.81 -3.36 -10.97
CA SER A 373 40.18 -3.67 -11.35
C SER A 373 40.51 -5.17 -11.33
N ASP A 374 39.53 -6.05 -11.09
CA ASP A 374 39.70 -7.50 -10.94
C ASP A 374 39.36 -8.27 -12.23
N TYR A 375 40.16 -8.05 -13.27
CA TYR A 375 39.96 -8.63 -14.59
C TYR A 375 39.93 -10.17 -14.59
N THR A 376 39.11 -10.75 -15.46
CA THR A 376 38.97 -12.20 -15.67
C THR A 376 38.97 -12.55 -17.17
N LEU A 377 39.01 -13.84 -17.50
CA LEU A 377 38.85 -14.30 -18.89
C LEU A 377 37.43 -13.97 -19.38
N PRO A 378 37.27 -13.20 -20.48
CA PRO A 378 35.99 -12.59 -20.86
C PRO A 378 35.06 -13.55 -21.62
N LEU A 379 34.67 -14.64 -20.97
CA LEU A 379 33.63 -15.55 -21.50
C LEU A 379 32.22 -14.97 -21.31
N VAL A 380 31.98 -14.34 -20.16
CA VAL A 380 30.69 -13.73 -19.80
C VAL A 380 30.82 -12.34 -19.19
N SER A 381 32.00 -11.96 -18.69
CA SER A 381 32.27 -10.66 -18.06
C SER A 381 33.75 -10.29 -18.12
N ILE A 382 34.06 -8.99 -18.17
CA ILE A 382 35.44 -8.47 -18.18
C ILE A 382 36.10 -8.56 -16.80
N VAL A 383 35.32 -8.40 -15.73
CA VAL A 383 35.77 -8.51 -14.33
C VAL A 383 35.17 -9.71 -13.62
N SER A 384 35.87 -10.22 -12.60
CA SER A 384 35.41 -11.35 -11.80
C SER A 384 34.26 -10.97 -10.85
N GLY A 385 34.16 -9.68 -10.50
CA GLY A 385 33.15 -9.15 -9.58
C GLY A 385 33.37 -9.52 -8.11
N ARG A 386 34.44 -10.26 -7.77
CA ARG A 386 34.79 -10.62 -6.38
C ARG A 386 35.13 -9.38 -5.57
N LYS A 387 35.87 -8.44 -6.18
CA LYS A 387 36.28 -7.20 -5.52
C LYS A 387 35.08 -6.31 -5.21
N VAL A 388 34.17 -6.15 -6.17
CA VAL A 388 32.89 -5.45 -5.99
C VAL A 388 32.08 -6.06 -4.84
N SER A 389 31.89 -7.39 -4.85
CA SER A 389 31.14 -8.09 -3.79
C SER A 389 31.78 -7.89 -2.41
N ARG A 390 33.12 -7.97 -2.32
CA ARG A 390 33.85 -7.73 -1.08
C ARG A 390 33.64 -6.31 -0.57
N LEU A 391 33.79 -5.30 -1.42
CA LEU A 391 33.62 -3.90 -1.04
C LEU A 391 32.19 -3.57 -0.59
N LEU A 392 31.18 -4.13 -1.27
CA LEU A 392 29.78 -4.01 -0.83
C LEU A 392 29.56 -4.65 0.54
N ARG A 393 30.12 -5.84 0.76
CA ARG A 393 30.04 -6.55 2.04
C ARG A 393 30.78 -5.81 3.16
N GLU A 394 31.94 -5.23 2.90
CA GLU A 394 32.69 -4.39 3.85
C GLU A 394 31.92 -3.09 4.18
N THR A 395 31.28 -2.49 3.18
CA THR A 395 30.55 -1.23 3.33
C THR A 395 29.24 -1.39 4.11
N TYR A 396 28.46 -2.44 3.81
CA TYR A 396 27.12 -2.64 4.37
C TYR A 396 27.02 -3.72 5.45
N GLY A 397 28.04 -4.59 5.59
CA GLY A 397 28.01 -5.74 6.49
C GLY A 397 27.02 -6.82 6.06
N GLU A 398 26.66 -7.71 7.00
CA GLU A 398 25.66 -8.77 6.82
C GLU A 398 24.24 -8.30 7.15
N ARG A 399 23.91 -7.06 6.79
CA ARG A 399 22.57 -6.53 7.00
C ARG A 399 21.61 -7.10 5.96
N ASP A 400 20.38 -7.32 6.40
CA ASP A 400 19.26 -7.62 5.52
C ASP A 400 18.51 -6.33 5.15
N ILE A 401 17.83 -6.32 4.00
CA ILE A 401 17.10 -5.15 3.49
C ILE A 401 15.97 -4.77 4.45
N GLU A 402 15.24 -5.79 4.92
CA GLU A 402 14.09 -5.66 5.80
C GLU A 402 14.42 -5.17 7.21
N ASP A 403 15.72 -5.01 7.52
CA ASP A 403 16.23 -4.47 8.78
C ASP A 403 16.81 -3.05 8.62
N LEU A 404 16.64 -2.41 7.47
CA LEU A 404 17.03 -1.01 7.31
C LEU A 404 16.08 -0.07 8.06
N PRO A 405 16.58 1.01 8.69
CA PRO A 405 15.74 2.00 9.36
C PRO A 405 14.62 2.58 8.49
N LEU A 406 14.91 2.88 7.21
CA LEU A 406 13.91 3.29 6.24
C LEU A 406 13.55 2.13 5.30
N PRO A 407 12.27 2.00 4.90
CA PRO A 407 11.87 1.08 3.85
C PRO A 407 12.71 1.28 2.59
N PHE A 408 13.33 0.20 2.12
CA PHE A 408 14.22 0.20 0.96
C PHE A 408 13.83 -0.88 -0.04
N PHE A 409 14.02 -0.58 -1.33
CA PHE A 409 14.10 -1.61 -2.36
C PHE A 409 15.14 -1.29 -3.42
N CYS A 410 15.60 -2.32 -4.12
CA CYS A 410 16.37 -2.12 -5.35
C CYS A 410 15.91 -3.03 -6.48
N VAL A 411 16.31 -2.69 -7.71
CA VAL A 411 15.85 -3.36 -8.92
C VAL A 411 16.99 -4.04 -9.65
N SER A 412 16.75 -5.28 -10.08
CA SER A 412 17.54 -6.02 -11.07
C SER A 412 16.67 -6.35 -12.28
N ALA A 413 17.30 -6.63 -13.41
CA ALA A 413 16.61 -7.25 -14.55
C ALA A 413 16.70 -8.77 -14.44
N ASN A 414 15.57 -9.45 -14.56
CA ASN A 414 15.50 -10.91 -14.56
C ASN A 414 15.54 -11.42 -16.01
N LEU A 415 16.68 -11.96 -16.44
CA LEU A 415 16.84 -12.46 -17.80
C LEU A 415 16.09 -13.78 -18.05
N THR A 416 15.71 -14.50 -16.99
CA THR A 416 14.93 -15.74 -17.12
C THR A 416 13.47 -15.45 -17.44
N ARG A 417 12.89 -14.41 -16.84
CA ARG A 417 11.48 -14.03 -16.99
C ARG A 417 11.23 -12.85 -17.93
N GLY A 418 12.26 -12.05 -18.22
CA GLY A 418 12.14 -10.84 -19.02
C GLY A 418 11.48 -9.67 -18.29
N ASP A 419 11.43 -9.68 -16.96
CA ASP A 419 10.78 -8.66 -16.13
C ASP A 419 11.75 -8.03 -15.11
N ALA A 420 11.26 -7.00 -14.39
CA ALA A 420 11.98 -6.39 -13.29
C ALA A 420 11.88 -7.27 -12.03
N TYR A 421 13.02 -7.58 -11.42
CA TYR A 421 13.10 -8.22 -10.12
C TYR A 421 13.29 -7.16 -9.04
N VAL A 422 12.37 -7.07 -8.08
CA VAL A 422 12.42 -6.10 -6.98
C VAL A 422 12.92 -6.79 -5.72
N HIS A 423 14.08 -6.38 -5.23
CA HIS A 423 14.63 -6.85 -3.97
C HIS A 423 14.07 -5.99 -2.83
N ARG A 424 13.22 -6.57 -1.99
CA ARG A 424 12.66 -5.94 -0.77
C ARG A 424 13.11 -6.63 0.52
N ASP A 425 13.68 -7.82 0.39
CA ASP A 425 14.13 -8.66 1.48
C ASP A 425 15.42 -9.41 1.09
N GLY A 426 16.10 -9.93 2.10
CA GLY A 426 17.33 -10.67 1.92
C GLY A 426 18.58 -9.84 2.19
N THR A 427 19.74 -10.48 2.04
CA THR A 427 21.02 -9.86 2.32
C THR A 427 21.31 -8.68 1.40
N LEU A 428 21.49 -7.49 1.99
CA LEU A 428 21.55 -6.21 1.30
C LEU A 428 22.67 -6.15 0.26
N TRP A 429 23.89 -6.52 0.65
CA TRP A 429 25.04 -6.44 -0.27
C TRP A 429 24.87 -7.37 -1.49
N GLN A 430 24.16 -8.49 -1.35
CA GLN A 430 23.87 -9.42 -2.46
C GLN A 430 22.84 -8.83 -3.42
N ALA A 431 21.79 -8.20 -2.88
CA ALA A 431 20.78 -7.50 -3.67
C ALA A 431 21.42 -6.33 -4.46
N LEU A 432 22.26 -5.53 -3.80
CA LEU A 432 23.03 -4.46 -4.44
C LEU A 432 23.96 -5.00 -5.53
N ARG A 433 24.66 -6.12 -5.27
CA ARG A 433 25.53 -6.77 -6.26
C ARG A 433 24.77 -7.23 -7.50
N ALA A 434 23.54 -7.73 -7.34
CA ALA A 434 22.67 -8.08 -8.46
C ALA A 434 22.20 -6.83 -9.22
N SER A 435 21.85 -5.74 -8.51
CA SER A 435 21.36 -4.50 -9.12
C SER A 435 22.39 -3.77 -9.97
N ILE A 436 23.70 -3.99 -9.75
CA ILE A 436 24.82 -3.40 -10.51
C ILE A 436 25.50 -4.36 -11.49
N ALA A 437 24.94 -5.54 -11.72
CA ALA A 437 25.56 -6.58 -12.53
C ALA A 437 25.45 -6.26 -14.04
N ILE A 438 26.15 -5.21 -14.48
CA ILE A 438 26.09 -4.69 -15.86
C ILE A 438 26.53 -5.79 -16.83
N PRO A 439 25.68 -6.21 -17.78
CA PRO A 439 26.02 -7.24 -18.76
C PRO A 439 27.33 -6.96 -19.50
N GLY A 440 28.17 -7.99 -19.66
CA GLY A 440 29.49 -7.89 -20.29
C GLY A 440 30.58 -7.28 -19.39
N LEU A 441 30.23 -6.45 -18.41
CA LEU A 441 31.18 -5.90 -17.45
C LEU A 441 31.32 -6.82 -16.23
N LEU A 442 30.22 -7.05 -15.51
CA LEU A 442 30.15 -7.88 -14.30
C LEU A 442 29.38 -9.17 -14.57
N PRO A 443 29.74 -10.29 -13.91
CA PRO A 443 29.02 -11.53 -14.11
C PRO A 443 27.60 -11.40 -13.55
N PRO A 444 26.61 -12.06 -14.19
CA PRO A 444 25.24 -12.11 -13.69
C PRO A 444 25.19 -12.79 -12.32
N VAL A 445 24.17 -12.47 -11.54
CA VAL A 445 23.93 -13.07 -10.23
C VAL A 445 22.85 -14.14 -10.35
N PHE A 446 23.16 -15.36 -9.93
CA PHE A 446 22.21 -16.46 -9.87
C PHE A 446 21.57 -16.51 -8.48
N ARG A 447 20.26 -16.33 -8.40
CA ARG A 447 19.51 -16.37 -7.12
C ARG A 447 18.15 -17.00 -7.34
N GLY A 448 17.80 -18.00 -6.51
CA GLY A 448 16.49 -18.67 -6.59
C GLY A 448 16.17 -19.28 -7.97
N GLY A 449 17.18 -19.80 -8.68
CA GLY A 449 17.02 -20.34 -10.03
C GLY A 449 16.88 -19.29 -11.14
N GLN A 450 17.01 -18.00 -10.82
CA GLN A 450 16.89 -16.89 -11.77
C GLN A 450 18.24 -16.26 -12.08
N VAL A 451 18.36 -15.71 -13.29
CA VAL A 451 19.55 -14.98 -13.75
C VAL A 451 19.29 -13.48 -13.67
N LEU A 452 19.99 -12.80 -12.77
CA LEU A 452 19.80 -11.38 -12.48
C LEU A 452 20.97 -10.54 -13.01
N VAL A 453 20.64 -9.46 -13.71
CA VAL A 453 21.59 -8.44 -14.17
C VAL A 453 21.17 -7.03 -13.72
N ASP A 454 21.98 -6.02 -14.07
CA ASP A 454 21.72 -4.63 -13.72
C ASP A 454 20.29 -4.21 -14.09
N GLY A 455 19.58 -3.61 -13.13
CA GLY A 455 18.17 -3.21 -13.30
C GLY A 455 17.98 -2.12 -14.35
N GLY A 456 19.03 -1.38 -14.71
CA GLY A 456 19.00 -0.33 -15.73
C GLY A 456 18.63 -0.85 -17.12
N VAL A 457 18.74 -2.16 -17.35
CA VAL A 457 18.30 -2.83 -18.59
C VAL A 457 16.78 -2.79 -18.74
N VAL A 458 16.02 -2.83 -17.65
CA VAL A 458 14.54 -2.91 -17.67
C VAL A 458 13.87 -1.68 -17.04
N ASN A 459 14.39 -1.17 -15.94
CA ASN A 459 13.82 -0.06 -15.19
C ASN A 459 14.91 0.75 -14.48
N ASN A 460 15.48 1.72 -15.21
CA ASN A 460 16.56 2.57 -14.70
C ASN A 460 16.10 3.63 -13.68
N LEU A 461 14.81 3.97 -13.63
CA LEU A 461 14.23 4.94 -12.69
C LEU A 461 12.88 4.40 -12.17
N PRO A 462 12.89 3.60 -11.09
CA PRO A 462 11.75 2.76 -10.69
C PRO A 462 10.68 3.50 -9.88
N VAL A 463 10.14 4.59 -10.43
CA VAL A 463 9.10 5.41 -9.78
C VAL A 463 7.76 4.69 -9.74
N ASP A 464 7.44 3.94 -10.79
CA ASP A 464 6.27 3.07 -10.89
C ASP A 464 6.25 2.05 -9.73
N LEU A 465 7.39 1.39 -9.48
CA LEU A 465 7.53 0.41 -8.40
C LEU A 465 7.45 1.05 -7.02
N MET A 466 7.95 2.28 -6.85
CA MET A 466 7.80 3.02 -5.60
C MET A 466 6.33 3.35 -5.33
N ARG A 467 5.61 3.89 -6.34
CA ARG A 467 4.18 4.18 -6.23
C ARG A 467 3.35 2.92 -5.95
N ALA A 468 3.71 1.80 -6.59
CA ALA A 468 3.10 0.49 -6.36
C ALA A 468 3.51 -0.18 -5.03
N SER A 469 4.50 0.33 -4.29
CA SER A 469 4.70 -0.09 -2.88
C SER A 469 3.83 0.68 -1.91
N THR A 470 3.44 1.91 -2.25
CA THR A 470 2.54 2.73 -1.44
C THR A 470 1.08 2.33 -1.63
N VAL A 471 0.77 1.68 -2.75
CA VAL A 471 -0.52 1.08 -3.09
C VAL A 471 -0.35 -0.43 -3.01
N ALA A 472 -0.86 -1.10 -1.97
CA ALA A 472 -0.69 -2.56 -1.81
C ALA A 472 -1.01 -3.34 -3.10
N LYS A 473 -0.18 -4.35 -3.38
CA LYS A 473 -0.43 -5.36 -4.43
C LYS A 473 -1.44 -6.39 -3.97
#